data_AF-A0A9R1QLL8-F1
#
_entry.id   AF-A0A9R1QLL8-F1
#
_cell.length_a   1.000
_cell.length_b   1.000
_cell.length_c   1.000
_cell.angle_alpha   90.00
_cell.angle_beta   90.00
_cell.angle_gamma   90.00
#
_symmetry.space_group_name_H-M   'P 1'
#
loop_
_entity.id
_entity.type
_entity.pdbx_description
1 polymer ?
#
loop_
_entity_poly.entity_id
_entity_poly.type
_entity_poly.pdbx_seq_one_letter_code
_entity_poly.pdbx_strand_id
1 'polypeptide(L)'
;MGAVQLESVAAQHAQAKLNVESLPQGPSLFDGNDTARINGSESDEYEKFDKGLMQYGCAHYRRRCRIRAPCCNEIFDCRHCHNESKNSIKIDTPTRHELPRHELQQVICTLCGTEQEVRQVCINCGVCMGKYFCEVCKLFDDDVSKQQYHCHACGICRIGGRENFFHCSKCGCCYSKVLKNSHACVEGAMHHDCPICFEYLFESRNDVSVLPCGHTIHEKCLREMKEHCQFACPLCSKSVCDMSKAWERLDAELATLSNSFDDKMVRILCNDCGAVSEVQFHLIAHKCHNCKSYNTRQI
;
A
#
# COMPACT_ATOMS: atom_id res chain seq x y z
N MET A 1 -2.87 -28.97 37.01
CA MET A 1 -3.86 -27.96 36.60
C MET A 1 -3.41 -26.63 37.19
N GLY A 2 -2.90 -25.75 36.35
CA GLY A 2 -2.40 -24.44 36.77
C GLY A 2 -2.21 -23.62 35.51
N ALA A 3 -3.18 -22.75 35.25
CA ALA A 3 -3.18 -21.82 34.12
C ALA A 3 -2.07 -20.78 34.34
N VAL A 4 -1.20 -20.61 33.35
CA VAL A 4 -0.29 -19.46 33.27
C VAL A 4 -0.79 -18.60 32.12
N GLN A 5 -1.32 -17.44 32.48
CA GLN A 5 -1.85 -16.42 31.57
C GLN A 5 -0.73 -15.93 30.64
N LEU A 6 -0.96 -16.05 29.34
CA LEU A 6 -0.21 -15.35 28.31
C LEU A 6 -0.68 -13.89 28.29
N GLU A 7 0.01 -13.03 29.03
CA GLU A 7 -0.16 -11.60 28.89
C GLU A 7 0.46 -11.12 27.57
N SER A 8 -0.35 -10.38 26.83
CA SER A 8 -0.06 -9.76 25.54
C SER A 8 0.98 -8.65 25.65
N VAL A 9 2.04 -8.71 24.85
CA VAL A 9 2.90 -7.55 24.59
C VAL A 9 2.54 -7.00 23.22
N ALA A 10 1.68 -5.99 23.25
CA ALA A 10 1.26 -5.22 22.09
C ALA A 10 2.29 -4.17 21.66
N ALA A 11 2.18 -3.78 20.40
CA ALA A 11 2.33 -2.41 19.91
C ALA A 11 3.72 -1.75 19.96
N GLN A 12 4.53 -1.97 18.91
CA GLN A 12 5.40 -0.92 18.37
C GLN A 12 5.47 -1.10 16.86
N HIS A 13 4.73 -0.26 16.11
CA HIS A 13 5.02 0.22 14.75
C HIS A 13 3.75 0.88 14.17
N ALA A 14 3.34 2.01 14.75
CA ALA A 14 2.42 2.96 14.12
C ALA A 14 2.40 4.23 14.97
N GLN A 15 3.23 5.21 14.63
CA GLN A 15 2.99 6.63 14.92
C GLN A 15 4.13 7.47 14.35
N ALA A 16 3.85 8.12 13.22
CA ALA A 16 4.50 9.37 12.84
C ALA A 16 3.36 10.37 12.54
N LYS A 17 2.78 10.94 13.60
CA LYS A 17 1.99 12.17 13.51
C LYS A 17 2.83 13.27 14.14
N LEU A 18 3.29 14.21 13.32
CA LEU A 18 4.02 15.39 13.76
C LEU A 18 3.02 16.43 14.29
N ASN A 19 3.24 16.87 15.52
CA ASN A 19 2.69 18.11 16.07
C ASN A 19 3.20 19.29 15.25
N VAL A 20 2.31 20.18 14.82
CA VAL A 20 2.65 21.52 14.36
C VAL A 20 1.75 22.49 15.12
N GLU A 21 2.32 23.16 16.11
CA GLU A 21 1.78 24.41 16.64
C GLU A 21 2.55 25.60 16.05
N SER A 22 1.75 26.60 15.62
CA SER A 22 2.01 28.05 15.57
C SER A 22 2.94 28.72 14.54
N LEU A 23 2.28 29.43 13.60
CA LEU A 23 2.55 30.77 13.01
C LEU A 23 3.80 31.03 12.12
N PRO A 24 3.83 32.09 11.26
CA PRO A 24 2.88 33.20 11.10
C PRO A 24 2.33 33.43 9.67
N GLN A 25 1.24 34.20 9.61
CA GLN A 25 0.60 34.72 8.41
C GLN A 25 1.36 35.92 7.80
N GLY A 26 1.34 36.03 6.47
CA GLY A 26 1.53 37.29 5.74
C GLY A 26 1.88 37.09 4.25
N PRO A 27 1.73 38.11 3.38
CA PRO A 27 0.79 39.23 3.41
C PRO A 27 -0.24 39.15 2.27
N SER A 28 -1.43 39.69 2.54
CA SER A 28 -2.46 40.01 1.56
C SER A 28 -2.04 41.20 0.70
N LEU A 29 -2.11 41.08 -0.62
CA LEU A 29 -1.99 42.20 -1.54
C LEU A 29 -3.21 42.18 -2.46
N PHE A 30 -4.21 43.01 -2.15
CA PHE A 30 -5.08 43.68 -3.13
C PHE A 30 -5.78 44.85 -2.40
N ASP A 31 -5.18 46.04 -2.52
CA ASP A 31 -5.84 47.33 -2.26
C ASP A 31 -6.70 47.72 -3.46
N GLY A 32 -7.85 48.33 -3.21
CA GLY A 32 -8.60 49.06 -4.24
C GLY A 32 -10.11 48.97 -4.11
N ASN A 33 -10.68 49.88 -3.33
CA ASN A 33 -12.10 50.10 -3.13
C ASN A 33 -12.75 50.74 -4.37
N ASP A 34 -13.81 50.15 -4.91
CA ASP A 34 -14.82 50.87 -5.69
C ASP A 34 -16.21 50.30 -5.39
N THR A 35 -17.05 51.16 -4.81
CA THR A 35 -18.42 50.85 -4.41
C THR A 35 -19.33 50.69 -5.63
N ALA A 36 -19.77 49.45 -5.91
CA ALA A 36 -20.99 49.19 -6.65
C ALA A 36 -21.66 47.90 -6.14
N ARG A 37 -22.93 48.03 -5.76
CA ARG A 37 -23.82 46.99 -5.25
C ARG A 37 -23.87 45.78 -6.19
N ILE A 38 -23.50 44.58 -5.72
CA ILE A 38 -24.01 43.31 -6.26
C ILE A 38 -24.44 42.41 -5.09
N ASN A 39 -25.68 41.95 -5.20
CA ASN A 39 -26.47 41.21 -4.22
C ASN A 39 -26.00 39.75 -4.07
N GLY A 40 -26.35 39.14 -2.93
CA GLY A 40 -26.00 37.76 -2.52
C GLY A 40 -26.13 36.68 -3.60
N SER A 41 -24.99 36.31 -4.20
CA SER A 41 -24.88 35.22 -5.19
C SER A 41 -23.71 34.27 -4.93
N GLU A 42 -22.65 34.69 -4.22
CA GLU A 42 -21.50 33.81 -3.94
C GLU A 42 -21.80 32.69 -2.94
N SER A 43 -22.69 32.93 -1.95
CA SER A 43 -23.10 31.92 -0.97
C SER A 43 -23.84 30.75 -1.62
N ASP A 44 -24.75 31.07 -2.55
CA ASP A 44 -25.67 30.10 -3.13
C ASP A 44 -24.96 29.20 -4.17
N GLU A 45 -23.98 29.74 -4.90
CA GLU A 45 -23.16 28.95 -5.81
C GLU A 45 -22.22 27.99 -5.05
N TYR A 46 -21.65 28.44 -3.92
CA TYR A 46 -20.78 27.60 -3.09
C TYR A 46 -21.57 26.45 -2.43
N GLU A 47 -22.78 26.74 -1.94
CA GLU A 47 -23.70 25.72 -1.41
C GLU A 47 -24.13 24.71 -2.48
N LYS A 48 -24.34 25.18 -3.72
CA LYS A 48 -24.68 24.31 -4.86
C LYS A 48 -23.50 23.43 -5.28
N PHE A 49 -22.29 23.96 -5.28
CA PHE A 49 -21.07 23.24 -5.67
C PHE A 49 -20.75 22.07 -4.72
N ASP A 50 -20.98 22.27 -3.43
CA ASP A 50 -20.68 21.30 -2.36
C ASP A 50 -21.91 20.51 -1.89
N LYS A 51 -23.05 20.67 -2.56
CA LYS A 51 -24.25 19.90 -2.28
C LYS A 51 -23.93 18.41 -2.27
N GLY A 52 -24.25 17.72 -1.17
CA GLY A 52 -24.02 16.27 -1.04
C GLY A 52 -22.57 15.88 -0.75
N LEU A 53 -21.71 16.81 -0.32
CA LEU A 53 -20.32 16.52 0.04
C LEU A 53 -20.23 15.38 1.07
N MET A 54 -19.39 14.37 0.79
CA MET A 54 -19.17 13.19 1.63
C MET A 54 -20.39 12.28 1.89
N GLN A 55 -21.57 12.59 1.33
CA GLN A 55 -22.82 11.85 1.56
C GLN A 55 -23.00 10.66 0.63
N TYR A 56 -22.28 10.62 -0.49
CA TYR A 56 -22.44 9.62 -1.56
C TYR A 56 -21.13 8.88 -1.84
N GLY A 57 -21.23 7.78 -2.61
CA GLY A 57 -20.12 6.93 -3.02
C GLY A 57 -20.24 5.53 -2.43
N CYS A 58 -19.10 4.87 -2.25
CA CYS A 58 -19.02 3.50 -1.75
C CYS A 58 -17.97 3.37 -0.63
N ALA A 59 -17.69 2.14 -0.20
CA ALA A 59 -16.63 1.86 0.77
C ALA A 59 -15.22 2.22 0.25
N HIS A 60 -15.03 2.34 -1.07
CA HIS A 60 -13.73 2.63 -1.67
C HIS A 60 -13.46 4.14 -1.80
N TYR A 61 -14.45 4.89 -2.29
CA TYR A 61 -14.34 6.32 -2.57
C TYR A 61 -15.62 7.06 -2.21
N ARG A 62 -15.48 8.25 -1.64
CA ARG A 62 -16.60 9.18 -1.41
C ARG A 62 -16.73 10.03 -2.66
N ARG A 63 -17.88 10.01 -3.33
CA ARG A 63 -18.04 10.71 -4.61
C ARG A 63 -19.50 10.90 -4.98
N ARG A 64 -19.78 11.94 -5.76
CA ARG A 64 -21.12 12.33 -6.21
C ARG A 64 -21.43 11.92 -7.65
N CYS A 65 -20.73 10.90 -8.16
CA CYS A 65 -21.00 10.31 -9.46
C CYS A 65 -20.86 8.78 -9.46
N ARG A 66 -21.54 8.14 -10.41
CA ARG A 66 -21.38 6.74 -10.80
C ARG A 66 -20.70 6.66 -12.16
N ILE A 67 -20.09 5.53 -12.46
CA ILE A 67 -19.40 5.30 -13.73
C ILE A 67 -20.23 4.37 -14.61
N ARG A 68 -20.21 4.60 -15.92
CA ARG A 68 -20.69 3.64 -16.92
C ARG A 68 -19.49 2.85 -17.42
N ALA A 69 -19.44 1.56 -17.09
CA ALA A 69 -18.31 0.70 -17.41
C ALA A 69 -18.24 0.46 -18.93
N PRO A 70 -17.16 0.83 -19.63
CA PRO A 70 -17.08 0.68 -21.08
C PRO A 70 -17.05 -0.79 -21.54
N CYS A 71 -16.61 -1.71 -20.67
CA CYS A 71 -16.52 -3.13 -20.97
C CYS A 71 -17.88 -3.85 -21.02
N CYS A 72 -18.88 -3.41 -20.24
CA CYS A 72 -20.17 -4.09 -20.12
C CYS A 72 -21.39 -3.16 -20.12
N ASN A 73 -21.17 -1.84 -20.24
CA ASN A 73 -22.17 -0.77 -20.24
C ASN A 73 -23.01 -0.65 -18.95
N GLU A 74 -22.67 -1.40 -17.91
CA GLU A 74 -23.32 -1.37 -16.60
C GLU A 74 -22.85 -0.19 -15.74
N ILE A 75 -23.66 0.18 -14.74
CA ILE A 75 -23.41 1.34 -13.89
C ILE A 75 -22.89 0.88 -12.52
N PHE A 76 -21.78 1.47 -12.08
CA PHE A 76 -21.17 1.16 -10.78
C PHE A 76 -20.76 2.41 -9.99
N ASP A 77 -20.72 2.26 -8.68
CA ASP A 77 -20.24 3.32 -7.77
C ASP A 77 -18.73 3.52 -7.80
N CYS A 78 -17.92 2.63 -8.39
CA CYS A 78 -16.54 2.89 -8.82
C CYS A 78 -15.98 1.67 -9.56
N ARG A 79 -14.72 1.75 -10.03
CA ARG A 79 -14.02 0.62 -10.66
C ARG A 79 -13.89 -0.58 -9.74
N HIS A 80 -13.66 -0.36 -8.44
CA HIS A 80 -13.50 -1.46 -7.49
C HIS A 80 -14.82 -2.16 -7.22
N CYS A 81 -15.93 -1.43 -7.09
CA CYS A 81 -17.27 -2.03 -7.04
C CYS A 81 -17.58 -2.86 -8.30
N HIS A 82 -17.19 -2.37 -9.48
CA HIS A 82 -17.31 -3.14 -10.72
C HIS A 82 -16.51 -4.44 -10.63
N ASN A 83 -15.22 -4.36 -10.32
CA ASN A 83 -14.32 -5.53 -10.34
C ASN A 83 -14.71 -6.54 -9.25
N GLU A 84 -15.11 -6.09 -8.06
CA GLU A 84 -15.64 -6.96 -7.00
C GLU A 84 -16.93 -7.67 -7.45
N SER A 85 -17.80 -6.99 -8.18
CA SER A 85 -19.04 -7.59 -8.72
C SER A 85 -18.74 -8.59 -9.85
N LYS A 86 -17.87 -8.23 -10.80
CA LYS A 86 -17.57 -9.02 -12.00
C LYS A 86 -16.57 -10.15 -11.77
N ASN A 87 -15.77 -10.10 -10.71
CA ASN A 87 -14.81 -11.16 -10.34
C ASN A 87 -15.25 -11.97 -9.11
N SER A 88 -16.50 -11.80 -8.68
CA SER A 88 -17.13 -12.64 -7.66
C SER A 88 -17.13 -14.13 -8.05
N ILE A 89 -17.03 -15.00 -7.04
CA ILE A 89 -17.07 -16.46 -7.23
C ILE A 89 -18.36 -16.94 -7.92
N LYS A 90 -19.44 -16.16 -7.82
CA LYS A 90 -20.74 -16.44 -8.43
C LYS A 90 -20.80 -16.19 -9.94
N ILE A 91 -19.78 -15.51 -10.49
CA ILE A 91 -19.71 -15.16 -11.90
C ILE A 91 -18.92 -16.23 -12.64
N ASP A 92 -19.50 -16.71 -13.75
CA ASP A 92 -18.87 -17.67 -14.66
C ASP A 92 -17.52 -17.14 -15.13
N THR A 93 -16.48 -17.96 -15.01
CA THR A 93 -15.08 -17.60 -15.31
C THR A 93 -14.91 -16.88 -16.66
N PRO A 94 -15.56 -17.27 -17.77
CA PRO A 94 -15.42 -16.58 -19.06
C PRO A 94 -15.95 -15.14 -19.08
N THR A 95 -16.82 -14.79 -18.14
CA THR A 95 -17.47 -13.47 -18.06
C THR A 95 -16.80 -12.55 -17.05
N ARG A 96 -15.81 -13.06 -16.30
CA ARG A 96 -14.99 -12.29 -15.37
C ARG A 96 -14.12 -11.32 -16.14
N HIS A 97 -14.09 -10.08 -15.69
CA HIS A 97 -13.30 -9.04 -16.31
C HIS A 97 -13.08 -7.88 -15.35
N GLU A 98 -12.04 -7.10 -15.63
CA GLU A 98 -11.68 -5.89 -14.91
C GLU A 98 -12.10 -4.66 -15.73
N LEU A 99 -12.47 -3.56 -15.07
CA LEU A 99 -12.80 -2.32 -15.74
C LEU A 99 -11.53 -1.67 -16.32
N PRO A 100 -11.48 -1.36 -17.64
CA PRO A 100 -10.34 -0.66 -18.23
C PRO A 100 -10.35 0.82 -17.81
N ARG A 101 -9.64 1.13 -16.72
CA ARG A 101 -9.75 2.42 -16.00
C ARG A 101 -9.53 3.67 -16.85
N HIS A 102 -8.65 3.59 -17.85
CA HIS A 102 -8.31 4.72 -18.72
C HIS A 102 -9.31 4.94 -19.86
N GLU A 103 -10.11 3.91 -20.18
CA GLU A 103 -11.13 3.95 -21.24
C GLU A 103 -12.49 4.45 -20.73
N LEU A 104 -12.60 4.76 -19.44
CA LEU A 104 -13.81 5.32 -18.87
C LEU A 104 -14.08 6.72 -19.45
N GLN A 105 -15.20 6.85 -20.17
CA GLN A 105 -15.60 8.10 -20.85
C GLN A 105 -16.85 8.75 -20.25
N GLN A 106 -17.74 7.97 -19.62
CA GLN A 106 -19.07 8.42 -19.19
C GLN A 106 -19.26 8.27 -17.67
N VAL A 107 -19.86 9.29 -17.06
CA VAL A 107 -20.25 9.32 -15.64
C VAL A 107 -21.69 9.80 -15.49
N ILE A 108 -22.35 9.35 -14.43
CA ILE A 108 -23.72 9.73 -14.08
C ILE A 108 -23.69 10.47 -12.75
N CYS A 109 -24.14 11.72 -12.74
CA CYS A 109 -24.25 12.50 -11.51
C CYS A 109 -25.26 11.85 -10.54
N THR A 110 -24.85 11.59 -9.31
CA THR A 110 -25.70 10.93 -8.31
C THR A 110 -26.83 11.84 -7.83
N LEU A 111 -26.68 13.16 -7.94
CA LEU A 111 -27.64 14.13 -7.41
C LEU A 111 -28.79 14.43 -8.37
N CYS A 112 -28.50 14.56 -9.66
CA CYS A 112 -29.50 14.92 -10.67
C CYS A 112 -29.72 13.86 -11.75
N GLY A 113 -28.96 12.75 -11.73
CA GLY A 113 -29.09 11.66 -12.69
C GLY A 113 -28.55 11.96 -14.09
N THR A 114 -27.95 13.13 -14.31
CA THR A 114 -27.40 13.50 -15.62
C THR A 114 -26.21 12.61 -15.97
N GLU A 115 -26.30 11.94 -17.11
CA GLU A 115 -25.20 11.25 -17.74
C GLU A 115 -24.41 12.21 -18.64
N GLN A 116 -23.08 12.15 -18.55
CA GLN A 116 -22.18 13.09 -19.21
C GLN A 116 -20.79 12.50 -19.39
N GLU A 117 -19.97 13.14 -20.22
CA GLU A 117 -18.53 12.88 -20.29
C GLU A 117 -17.85 13.07 -18.93
N VAL A 118 -16.76 12.32 -18.70
CA VAL A 118 -15.93 12.44 -17.49
C VAL A 118 -15.42 13.88 -17.35
N ARG A 119 -15.97 14.58 -16.36
CA ARG A 119 -15.57 15.92 -15.94
C ARG A 119 -15.74 16.01 -14.42
N GLN A 120 -14.99 16.90 -13.76
CA GLN A 120 -15.11 17.07 -12.31
C GLN A 120 -16.48 17.62 -11.91
N VAL A 121 -17.06 18.52 -12.71
CA VAL A 121 -18.30 19.23 -12.37
C VAL A 121 -19.45 18.71 -13.22
N CYS A 122 -20.62 18.53 -12.61
CA CYS A 122 -21.83 18.14 -13.32
C CYS A 122 -22.29 19.25 -14.26
N ILE A 123 -22.53 18.93 -15.54
CA ILE A 123 -22.91 19.92 -16.56
C ILE A 123 -24.32 20.48 -16.36
N ASN A 124 -25.19 19.74 -15.66
CA ASN A 124 -26.58 20.13 -15.45
C ASN A 124 -26.78 20.85 -14.11
N CYS A 125 -26.36 20.22 -13.01
CA CYS A 125 -26.61 20.76 -11.67
C CYS A 125 -25.43 21.53 -11.07
N GLY A 126 -24.27 21.59 -11.74
CA GLY A 126 -23.11 22.38 -11.29
C GLY A 126 -22.38 21.83 -10.06
N VAL A 127 -22.78 20.68 -9.51
CA VAL A 127 -22.10 20.10 -8.35
C VAL A 127 -20.70 19.61 -8.74
N CYS A 128 -19.72 19.84 -7.88
CA CYS A 128 -18.42 19.16 -7.96
C CYS A 128 -18.63 17.68 -7.65
N MET A 129 -18.25 16.74 -8.51
CA MET A 129 -18.51 15.31 -8.30
C MET A 129 -17.44 14.58 -7.46
N GLY A 130 -16.32 15.24 -7.19
CA GLY A 130 -15.26 14.78 -6.30
C GLY A 130 -14.27 15.90 -6.02
N LYS A 131 -14.00 16.19 -4.73
CA LYS A 131 -13.05 17.25 -4.36
C LYS A 131 -11.65 17.01 -4.93
N TYR A 132 -11.16 15.77 -4.83
CA TYR A 132 -10.04 15.29 -5.62
C TYR A 132 -10.56 14.68 -6.93
N PHE A 133 -10.05 15.18 -8.05
CA PHE A 133 -10.29 14.63 -9.37
C PHE A 133 -8.98 14.40 -10.10
N CYS A 134 -8.80 13.21 -10.66
CA CYS A 134 -7.70 12.91 -11.55
C CYS A 134 -8.24 12.51 -12.91
N GLU A 135 -8.00 13.36 -13.91
CA GLU A 135 -8.46 13.12 -15.28
C GLU A 135 -7.78 11.91 -15.93
N VAL A 136 -6.50 11.67 -15.65
CA VAL A 136 -5.75 10.53 -16.20
C VAL A 136 -6.34 9.22 -15.69
N CYS A 137 -6.53 9.11 -14.36
CA CYS A 137 -7.05 7.90 -13.73
C CYS A 137 -8.58 7.81 -13.71
N LYS A 138 -9.27 8.87 -14.16
CA LYS A 138 -10.74 9.05 -14.05
C LYS A 138 -11.25 8.82 -12.62
N LEU A 139 -10.45 9.25 -11.63
CA LEU A 139 -10.71 9.04 -10.20
C LEU A 139 -11.38 10.27 -9.58
N PHE A 140 -12.42 10.01 -8.79
CA PHE A 140 -13.17 11.01 -8.02
C PHE A 140 -13.18 10.58 -6.56
N ASP A 141 -12.76 11.45 -5.66
CA ASP A 141 -12.83 11.21 -4.22
C ASP A 141 -13.04 12.54 -3.48
N ASP A 142 -14.00 12.61 -2.58
CA ASP A 142 -14.26 13.75 -1.71
C ASP A 142 -13.38 13.75 -0.48
N ASP A 143 -12.91 12.57 -0.09
CA ASP A 143 -12.08 12.39 1.10
C ASP A 143 -10.64 12.80 0.81
N VAL A 144 -10.40 14.11 0.74
CA VAL A 144 -9.07 14.70 0.51
C VAL A 144 -8.10 14.49 1.67
N SER A 145 -8.57 13.98 2.82
CA SER A 145 -7.70 13.67 3.96
C SER A 145 -6.68 12.56 3.63
N LYS A 146 -6.97 11.73 2.61
CA LYS A 146 -6.05 10.73 2.08
C LYS A 146 -4.86 11.34 1.34
N GLN A 147 -4.88 12.63 1.03
CA GLN A 147 -3.82 13.35 0.31
C GLN A 147 -3.44 12.63 -0.99
N GLN A 148 -4.44 12.35 -1.82
CA GLN A 148 -4.27 11.67 -3.09
C GLN A 148 -3.38 12.49 -4.02
N TYR A 149 -2.56 11.82 -4.81
CA TYR A 149 -1.79 12.47 -5.87
C TYR A 149 -1.56 11.51 -7.04
N HIS A 150 -1.51 12.05 -8.25
CA HIS A 150 -1.16 11.25 -9.42
C HIS A 150 0.36 11.14 -9.59
N CYS A 151 0.89 9.91 -9.62
CA CYS A 151 2.28 9.68 -10.02
C CYS A 151 2.34 9.42 -11.53
N HIS A 152 2.87 10.38 -12.28
CA HIS A 152 2.95 10.29 -13.75
C HIS A 152 3.83 9.12 -14.22
N ALA A 153 4.94 8.85 -13.52
CA ALA A 153 5.82 7.74 -13.85
C ALA A 153 5.19 6.36 -13.60
N CYS A 154 4.28 6.23 -12.62
CA CYS A 154 3.53 5.00 -12.40
C CYS A 154 2.23 4.92 -13.22
N GLY A 155 1.73 6.05 -13.74
CA GLY A 155 0.43 6.13 -14.40
C GLY A 155 -0.77 5.83 -13.48
N ILE A 156 -0.63 6.00 -12.16
CA ILE A 156 -1.69 5.74 -11.17
C ILE A 156 -1.73 6.79 -10.07
N CYS A 157 -2.91 6.96 -9.46
CA CYS A 157 -3.05 7.73 -8.23
C CYS A 157 -2.54 6.92 -7.03
N ARG A 158 -1.84 7.62 -6.14
CA ARG A 158 -1.37 7.15 -4.83
C ARG A 158 -2.01 8.01 -3.74
N ILE A 159 -1.84 7.61 -2.49
CA ILE A 159 -2.33 8.32 -1.29
C ILE A 159 -1.15 8.63 -0.36
N GLY A 160 -1.35 9.52 0.61
CA GLY A 160 -0.37 9.87 1.64
C GLY A 160 0.50 11.10 1.32
N GLY A 161 0.14 11.91 0.33
CA GLY A 161 0.81 13.18 0.01
C GLY A 161 2.03 13.02 -0.89
N ARG A 162 2.11 13.80 -1.97
CA ARG A 162 3.22 13.72 -2.94
C ARG A 162 4.58 13.96 -2.27
N GLU A 163 4.60 14.84 -1.29
CA GLU A 163 5.75 15.26 -0.53
C GLU A 163 6.32 14.18 0.38
N ASN A 164 5.57 13.12 0.70
CA ASN A 164 6.05 12.02 1.55
C ASN A 164 6.63 10.85 0.74
N PHE A 165 6.50 10.88 -0.57
CA PHE A 165 6.89 9.79 -1.45
C PHE A 165 7.89 10.23 -2.52
N PHE A 166 8.61 9.26 -3.08
CA PHE A 166 9.42 9.42 -4.27
C PHE A 166 9.18 8.23 -5.21
N HIS A 167 9.33 8.45 -6.50
CA HIS A 167 9.31 7.38 -7.50
C HIS A 167 10.74 6.89 -7.73
N CYS A 168 10.96 5.58 -7.64
CA CYS A 168 12.22 4.95 -8.01
C CYS A 168 12.10 4.38 -9.43
N SER A 169 12.78 5.00 -10.40
CA SER A 169 12.69 4.59 -11.82
C SER A 169 13.18 3.18 -12.07
N LYS A 170 14.20 2.72 -11.33
CA LYS A 170 14.72 1.35 -11.45
C LYS A 170 13.72 0.32 -10.91
N CYS A 171 13.11 0.57 -9.76
CA CYS A 171 12.06 -0.33 -9.23
C CYS A 171 10.74 -0.22 -10.02
N GLY A 172 10.49 0.92 -10.66
CA GLY A 172 9.24 1.24 -11.35
C GLY A 172 8.09 1.56 -10.40
N CYS A 173 8.35 2.02 -9.17
CA CYS A 173 7.30 2.22 -8.17
C CYS A 173 7.58 3.38 -7.19
N CYS A 174 6.50 3.84 -6.53
CA CYS A 174 6.60 4.85 -5.46
C CYS A 174 6.89 4.22 -4.11
N TYR A 175 7.83 4.81 -3.37
CA TYR A 175 8.14 4.47 -1.97
C TYR A 175 8.06 5.72 -1.09
N SER A 176 7.91 5.50 0.22
CA SER A 176 8.09 6.55 1.23
C SER A 176 9.51 7.12 1.13
N LYS A 177 9.66 8.45 1.29
CA LYS A 177 10.96 9.13 1.28
C LYS A 177 11.94 8.61 2.33
N VAL A 178 11.45 7.97 3.39
CA VAL A 178 12.29 7.27 4.39
C VAL A 178 13.19 6.20 3.73
N LEU A 179 12.73 5.62 2.62
CA LEU A 179 13.43 4.56 1.89
C LEU A 179 14.35 5.05 0.76
N LYS A 180 14.43 6.37 0.52
CA LYS A 180 15.07 6.94 -0.68
C LYS A 180 16.50 6.44 -0.93
N ASN A 181 17.27 6.25 0.14
CA ASN A 181 18.68 5.86 0.06
C ASN A 181 18.97 4.51 0.75
N SER A 182 17.96 3.78 1.20
CA SER A 182 18.14 2.59 2.04
C SER A 182 17.43 1.33 1.52
N HIS A 183 16.53 1.45 0.55
CA HIS A 183 15.87 0.26 -0.02
C HIS A 183 16.82 -0.55 -0.91
N ALA A 184 16.71 -1.88 -0.83
CA ALA A 184 17.33 -2.77 -1.80
C ALA A 184 16.62 -2.61 -3.16
N CYS A 185 17.25 -1.84 -4.05
CA CYS A 185 16.67 -1.44 -5.32
C CYS A 185 16.75 -2.58 -6.36
N VAL A 186 15.65 -3.34 -6.45
CA VAL A 186 15.44 -4.45 -7.39
C VAL A 186 14.56 -3.99 -8.55
N GLU A 187 14.93 -4.35 -9.78
CA GLU A 187 14.16 -3.99 -10.96
C GLU A 187 12.76 -4.63 -10.92
N GLY A 188 11.73 -3.84 -11.23
CA GLY A 188 10.35 -4.34 -11.24
C GLY A 188 9.89 -4.85 -9.89
N ALA A 189 10.41 -4.33 -8.76
CA ALA A 189 10.18 -4.89 -7.43
C ALA A 189 8.71 -5.08 -7.03
N MET A 190 7.75 -4.38 -7.65
CA MET A 190 6.30 -4.54 -7.42
C MET A 190 5.53 -5.13 -8.62
N HIS A 191 6.20 -5.42 -9.73
CA HIS A 191 5.58 -5.91 -10.98
C HIS A 191 5.54 -7.43 -11.02
N HIS A 192 4.97 -8.02 -9.97
CA HIS A 192 4.80 -9.46 -9.79
C HIS A 192 3.67 -9.72 -8.79
N ASP A 193 3.19 -10.96 -8.74
CA ASP A 193 2.17 -11.36 -7.78
C ASP A 193 2.78 -11.59 -6.39
N CYS A 194 2.00 -11.28 -5.36
CA CYS A 194 2.35 -11.62 -3.99
C CYS A 194 2.52 -13.15 -3.88
N PRO A 195 3.67 -13.69 -3.44
CA PRO A 195 3.91 -15.14 -3.36
C PRO A 195 3.05 -15.85 -2.30
N ILE A 196 2.32 -15.10 -1.47
CA ILE A 196 1.46 -15.64 -0.42
C ILE A 196 0.00 -15.73 -0.88
N CYS A 197 -0.53 -14.65 -1.45
CA CYS A 197 -1.96 -14.56 -1.82
C CYS A 197 -2.21 -14.53 -3.33
N PHE A 198 -1.16 -14.53 -4.15
CA PHE A 198 -1.21 -14.53 -5.62
C PHE A 198 -1.98 -13.35 -6.24
N GLU A 199 -2.12 -12.25 -5.49
CA GLU A 199 -2.66 -10.99 -5.99
C GLU A 199 -1.54 -10.11 -6.54
N TYR A 200 -1.78 -9.49 -7.69
CA TYR A 200 -0.83 -8.58 -8.34
C TYR A 200 -0.55 -7.33 -7.49
N LEU A 201 0.71 -7.10 -7.13
CA LEU A 201 1.10 -6.10 -6.11
C LEU A 201 0.93 -4.65 -6.58
N PHE A 202 1.24 -4.35 -7.85
CA PHE A 202 1.30 -2.97 -8.32
C PHE A 202 -0.07 -2.26 -8.30
N GLU A 203 -1.13 -2.98 -8.65
CA GLU A 203 -2.49 -2.45 -8.76
C GLU A 203 -3.38 -2.76 -7.56
N SER A 204 -2.88 -3.58 -6.63
CA SER A 204 -3.54 -3.89 -5.38
C SER A 204 -3.79 -2.63 -4.53
N ARG A 205 -4.89 -2.67 -3.77
CA ARG A 205 -5.22 -1.65 -2.76
C ARG A 205 -4.58 -1.95 -1.40
N ASN A 206 -4.04 -3.15 -1.23
CA ASN A 206 -3.41 -3.54 0.02
C ASN A 206 -2.03 -2.89 0.09
N ASP A 207 -1.65 -2.44 1.29
CA ASP A 207 -0.30 -1.91 1.52
C ASP A 207 0.75 -2.98 1.21
N VAL A 208 1.91 -2.54 0.71
CA VAL A 208 3.01 -3.40 0.29
C VAL A 208 4.22 -3.11 1.17
N SER A 209 4.83 -4.17 1.67
CA SER A 209 6.08 -4.14 2.44
C SER A 209 7.26 -4.52 1.54
N VAL A 210 8.34 -3.74 1.62
CA VAL A 210 9.64 -4.08 1.02
C VAL A 210 10.46 -4.85 2.05
N LEU A 211 10.76 -6.11 1.75
CA LEU A 211 11.56 -6.97 2.62
C LEU A 211 13.04 -6.53 2.61
N PRO A 212 13.84 -6.89 3.62
CA PRO A 212 15.27 -6.58 3.65
C PRO A 212 16.05 -7.08 2.43
N CYS A 213 15.58 -8.18 1.81
CA CYS A 213 16.15 -8.73 0.59
C CYS A 213 15.75 -8.00 -0.70
N GLY A 214 14.86 -7.00 -0.62
CA GLY A 214 14.36 -6.21 -1.75
C GLY A 214 13.08 -6.74 -2.40
N HIS A 215 12.71 -8.00 -2.15
CA HIS A 215 11.42 -8.53 -2.59
C HIS A 215 10.27 -7.81 -1.89
N THR A 216 9.11 -7.73 -2.55
CA THR A 216 7.94 -7.06 -1.99
C THR A 216 6.76 -8.01 -1.86
N ILE A 217 6.00 -7.88 -0.78
CA ILE A 217 4.79 -8.66 -0.50
C ILE A 217 3.76 -7.76 0.17
N HIS A 218 2.48 -8.15 0.20
CA HIS A 218 1.48 -7.38 0.95
C HIS A 218 1.82 -7.33 2.44
N GLU A 219 1.58 -6.18 3.08
CA GLU A 219 1.80 -6.00 4.52
C GLU A 219 0.96 -6.99 5.36
N LYS A 220 -0.29 -7.24 4.95
CA LYS A 220 -1.15 -8.25 5.59
C LYS A 220 -0.52 -9.64 5.54
N CYS A 221 0.06 -10.03 4.39
CA CYS A 221 0.70 -11.32 4.20
C CYS A 221 2.02 -11.43 4.98
N LEU A 222 2.78 -10.33 5.09
CA LEU A 222 3.96 -10.29 5.96
C LEU A 222 3.57 -10.47 7.44
N ARG A 223 2.45 -9.89 7.88
CA ARG A 223 1.94 -10.08 9.24
C ARG A 223 1.51 -11.52 9.49
N GLU A 224 0.75 -12.12 8.57
CA GLU A 224 0.37 -13.54 8.64
C GLU A 224 1.59 -14.47 8.70
N MET A 225 2.62 -14.21 7.88
CA MET A 225 3.89 -14.94 7.95
C MET A 225 4.51 -14.88 9.36
N LYS A 226 4.55 -13.70 9.97
CA LYS A 226 5.10 -13.51 11.33
C LYS A 226 4.27 -14.23 12.40
N GLU A 227 2.94 -14.18 12.30
CA GLU A 227 2.02 -14.88 13.20
C GLU A 227 2.20 -16.40 13.16
N HIS A 228 2.58 -16.94 11.99
CA HIS A 228 2.89 -18.36 11.79
C HIS A 228 4.38 -18.70 11.94
N CYS A 229 5.18 -17.81 12.52
CA CYS A 229 6.63 -18.00 12.73
C CYS A 229 7.42 -18.28 11.43
N GLN A 230 6.93 -17.82 10.27
CA GLN A 230 7.60 -17.92 8.98
C GLN A 230 8.44 -16.68 8.72
N PHE A 231 9.71 -16.73 9.13
CA PHE A 231 10.61 -15.57 9.02
C PHE A 231 11.53 -15.59 7.79
N ALA A 232 11.35 -16.55 6.88
CA ALA A 232 12.13 -16.66 5.65
C ALA A 232 11.34 -16.14 4.45
N CYS A 233 11.98 -15.33 3.62
CA CYS A 233 11.39 -14.82 2.39
C CYS A 233 11.00 -16.00 1.48
N PRO A 234 9.76 -16.09 0.98
CA PRO A 234 9.32 -17.22 0.15
C PRO A 234 10.04 -17.28 -1.22
N LEU A 235 10.68 -16.19 -1.64
CA LEU A 235 11.35 -16.08 -2.94
C LEU A 235 12.85 -16.41 -2.88
N CYS A 236 13.51 -16.14 -1.75
CA CYS A 236 14.97 -16.31 -1.64
C CYS A 236 15.47 -16.82 -0.30
N SER A 237 14.58 -17.19 0.61
CA SER A 237 14.87 -17.73 1.95
C SER A 237 15.63 -16.81 2.91
N LYS A 238 15.96 -15.57 2.53
CA LYS A 238 16.53 -14.55 3.43
C LYS A 238 15.57 -14.18 4.54
N SER A 239 16.09 -13.86 5.73
CA SER A 239 15.28 -13.40 6.84
C SER A 239 14.51 -12.12 6.49
N VAL A 240 13.21 -12.08 6.83
CA VAL A 240 12.30 -10.97 6.50
C VAL A 240 12.29 -9.85 7.55
N CYS A 241 12.93 -10.09 8.70
CA CYS A 241 13.09 -9.13 9.79
C CYS A 241 14.39 -9.40 10.57
N ASP A 242 14.69 -8.54 11.53
CA ASP A 242 15.82 -8.76 12.45
C ASP A 242 15.55 -9.98 13.34
N MET A 243 16.43 -10.97 13.22
CA MET A 243 16.36 -12.24 13.97
C MET A 243 17.42 -12.32 15.08
N SER A 244 18.17 -11.24 15.36
CA SER A 244 19.31 -11.26 16.29
C SER A 244 18.94 -11.81 17.67
N LYS A 245 17.81 -11.39 18.24
CA LYS A 245 17.33 -11.90 19.54
C LYS A 245 16.95 -13.39 19.51
N ALA A 246 16.46 -13.89 18.37
CA ALA A 246 16.16 -15.31 18.21
C ALA A 246 17.46 -16.12 18.13
N TRP A 247 18.47 -15.59 17.44
CA TRP A 247 19.81 -16.19 17.37
C TRP A 247 20.53 -16.21 18.71
N GLU A 248 20.43 -15.14 19.51
CA GLU A 248 20.97 -15.10 20.88
C GLU A 248 20.34 -16.14 21.81
N ARG A 249 19.03 -16.37 21.68
CA ARG A 249 18.35 -17.45 22.42
C ARG A 249 18.85 -18.83 22.00
N LEU A 250 19.00 -19.03 20.70
CA LEU A 250 19.52 -20.27 20.16
C LEU A 250 20.97 -20.51 20.61
N ASP A 251 21.81 -19.48 20.64
CA ASP A 251 23.17 -19.57 21.21
C ASP A 251 23.15 -20.09 22.66
N ALA A 252 22.27 -19.54 23.49
CA ALA A 252 22.14 -19.95 24.88
C ALA A 252 21.66 -21.41 25.02
N GLU A 253 20.71 -21.84 24.20
CA GLU A 253 20.22 -23.22 24.18
C GLU A 253 21.32 -24.21 23.75
N LEU A 254 22.04 -23.91 22.67
CA LEU A 254 23.11 -24.77 22.14
C LEU A 254 24.27 -24.91 23.13
N ALA A 255 24.59 -23.86 23.90
CA ALA A 255 25.64 -23.92 24.94
C ALA A 255 25.34 -24.89 26.08
N THR A 256 24.07 -25.27 26.29
CA THR A 256 23.66 -26.24 27.33
C THR A 256 23.69 -27.68 26.85
N LEU A 257 23.81 -27.90 25.54
CA LEU A 257 23.79 -29.23 24.94
C LEU A 257 25.23 -29.70 24.70
N SER A 258 25.57 -30.85 25.27
CA SER A 258 26.83 -31.52 24.93
C SER A 258 26.76 -32.04 23.48
N ASN A 259 27.64 -31.57 22.60
CA ASN A 259 27.80 -32.18 21.29
C ASN A 259 28.46 -33.55 21.43
N SER A 260 27.81 -34.61 20.97
CA SER A 260 28.38 -35.96 20.94
C SER A 260 29.12 -36.27 19.64
N PHE A 261 29.25 -35.29 18.74
CA PHE A 261 29.76 -35.43 17.37
C PHE A 261 31.03 -34.58 17.15
N ASP A 262 31.87 -34.47 18.18
CA ASP A 262 32.88 -33.43 18.34
C ASP A 262 33.84 -33.21 17.15
N ASP A 263 34.07 -34.20 16.28
CA ASP A 263 34.99 -34.07 15.14
C ASP A 263 34.34 -33.89 13.77
N LYS A 264 33.00 -33.91 13.67
CA LYS A 264 32.33 -33.81 12.36
C LYS A 264 32.20 -32.35 11.93
N MET A 265 32.88 -31.98 10.85
CA MET A 265 32.71 -30.69 10.18
C MET A 265 31.72 -30.79 9.02
N VAL A 266 30.94 -29.73 8.81
CA VAL A 266 30.02 -29.61 7.68
C VAL A 266 30.16 -28.26 6.98
N ARG A 267 29.97 -28.26 5.66
CA ARG A 267 29.93 -27.05 4.85
C ARG A 267 28.50 -26.53 4.82
N ILE A 268 28.36 -25.23 5.06
CA ILE A 268 27.06 -24.55 5.08
C ILE A 268 27.07 -23.33 4.15
N LEU A 269 25.91 -23.02 3.58
CA LEU A 269 25.60 -21.75 2.93
C LEU A 269 24.66 -20.95 3.82
N CYS A 270 25.01 -19.69 4.12
CA CYS A 270 24.12 -18.78 4.82
C CYS A 270 23.15 -18.10 3.85
N ASN A 271 21.85 -18.23 4.09
CA ASN A 271 20.83 -17.61 3.25
C ASN A 271 20.89 -16.08 3.34
N ASP A 272 21.19 -15.53 4.52
CA ASP A 272 21.15 -14.07 4.75
C ASP A 272 22.31 -13.34 4.05
N CYS A 273 23.55 -13.79 4.28
CA CYS A 273 24.75 -13.13 3.75
C CYS A 273 25.35 -13.80 2.51
N GLY A 274 24.91 -15.01 2.13
CA GLY A 274 25.42 -15.76 0.99
C GLY A 274 26.80 -16.39 1.19
N ALA A 275 27.42 -16.21 2.35
CA ALA A 275 28.75 -16.78 2.63
C ALA A 275 28.68 -18.30 2.81
N VAL A 276 29.70 -18.99 2.29
CA VAL A 276 29.96 -20.39 2.57
C VAL A 276 30.95 -20.47 3.73
N SER A 277 30.67 -21.32 4.72
CA SER A 277 31.58 -21.57 5.83
C SER A 277 31.60 -23.05 6.20
N GLU A 278 32.73 -23.52 6.73
CA GLU A 278 32.83 -24.83 7.36
C GLU A 278 32.69 -24.65 8.87
N VAL A 279 31.80 -25.43 9.48
CA VAL A 279 31.41 -25.31 10.89
C VAL A 279 31.32 -26.69 11.53
N GLN A 280 31.45 -26.74 12.85
CA GLN A 280 31.20 -27.97 13.60
C GLN A 280 29.74 -28.37 13.44
N PHE A 281 29.51 -29.65 13.17
CA PHE A 281 28.17 -30.20 13.03
C PHE A 281 27.44 -30.13 14.37
N HIS A 282 26.24 -29.57 14.36
CA HIS A 282 25.33 -29.57 15.50
C HIS A 282 23.95 -30.02 15.03
N LEU A 283 23.30 -30.93 15.77
CA LEU A 283 22.02 -31.53 15.38
C LEU A 283 20.91 -30.49 15.13
N ILE A 284 20.86 -29.46 15.98
CA ILE A 284 19.83 -28.42 15.95
C ILE A 284 20.07 -27.36 14.86
N ALA A 285 21.22 -26.68 14.86
CA ALA A 285 21.44 -25.55 13.97
C ALA A 285 22.93 -25.23 13.75
N HIS A 286 23.24 -24.59 12.63
CA HIS A 286 24.60 -24.24 12.23
C HIS A 286 24.76 -22.73 12.10
N LYS A 287 25.68 -22.14 12.87
CA LYS A 287 25.88 -20.69 12.91
C LYS A 287 26.80 -20.21 11.79
N CYS A 288 26.38 -19.20 11.04
CA CYS A 288 27.25 -18.53 10.08
C CYS A 288 28.34 -17.71 10.80
N HIS A 289 29.61 -17.94 10.46
CA HIS A 289 30.72 -17.17 11.05
C HIS A 289 30.72 -15.68 10.65
N ASN A 290 30.24 -15.36 9.44
CA ASN A 290 30.27 -14.01 8.88
C ASN A 290 29.21 -13.08 9.50
N CYS A 291 27.94 -13.50 9.48
CA CYS A 291 26.82 -12.66 9.93
C CYS A 291 26.14 -13.14 11.22
N LYS A 292 26.63 -14.22 11.83
CA LYS A 292 26.10 -14.83 13.07
C LYS A 292 24.67 -15.38 12.97
N SER A 293 24.06 -15.35 11.78
CA SER A 293 22.75 -15.94 11.52
C SER A 293 22.78 -17.47 11.56
N TYR A 294 21.68 -18.06 12.02
CA TYR A 294 21.41 -19.50 11.91
C TYR A 294 20.49 -19.85 10.73
N ASN A 295 20.11 -18.88 9.89
CA ASN A 295 19.42 -19.13 8.63
C ASN A 295 20.40 -19.69 7.59
N THR A 296 20.76 -20.96 7.77
CA THR A 296 21.80 -21.64 7.00
C THR A 296 21.29 -23.00 6.51
N ARG A 297 21.91 -23.51 5.44
CA ARG A 297 21.66 -24.87 4.94
C ARG A 297 22.99 -25.58 4.69
N GLN A 298 23.03 -26.88 4.94
CA GLN A 298 24.18 -27.70 4.58
C GLN A 298 24.24 -27.86 3.06
N ILE A 299 25.46 -27.90 2.51
CA ILE A 299 25.73 -28.07 1.07
C ILE A 299 26.82 -29.12 0.82
#